data_AF-A0A0K1PL73-F1
#
_entry.id   AF-A0A0K1PL73-F1
#
_cell.length_a   1.000
_cell.length_b   1.000
_cell.length_c   1.000
_cell.angle_alpha   90.00
_cell.angle_beta   90.00
_cell.angle_gamma   90.00
#
_symmetry.space_group_name_H-M   'P 1'
#
loop_
_entity.id
_entity.type
_entity.pdbx_description
1 polymer ?
#
loop_
_entity_poly.entity_id
_entity_poly.type
_entity_poly.pdbx_seq_one_letter_code
_entity_poly.pdbx_strand_id
1 'polypeptide(L)'
;MRRAALALLVLVLAITGVGCPCVRSAVNASPELRWWLFSNFGASKMCPEMMKRGVPLKLQALGAASVGRFFPQQCNVQVDDARKAIVMTASGTGYAMLPVTRRVGFSVGMTVEYLPDFRMEDDSMYVWGKFNRFIVPPELRIVGVENALVNLATKTPAGDVATLLGRGIVEGEIGRGFTVVRQDDGDDFTLGHLEPPEKPKRHFKRGDDHVVLASDLTELKPQSRDYLGPFEINDSGAALFFRAKVDRGPVTYAVVERSVGDLWRRSYEAAQPMAAPPGMLLASGTMAGGEASLKFPLERGSYYVVVENQAPAAFAPLGVTLPVPETSAYVSYSAEIGDR
;
A
#
# COMPACT_ATOMS: atom_id res chain seq x y z
N MET A 1 -11.37 -30.86 -27.70
CA MET A 1 -10.01 -31.25 -28.16
C MET A 1 -9.26 -30.11 -28.85
N ARG A 2 -9.83 -29.37 -29.81
CA ARG A 2 -9.15 -28.23 -30.47
C ARG A 2 -8.68 -27.10 -29.53
N ARG A 3 -9.44 -26.76 -28.47
CA ARG A 3 -9.06 -25.72 -27.50
C ARG A 3 -7.90 -26.14 -26.57
N ALA A 4 -7.81 -27.41 -26.20
CA ALA A 4 -6.74 -27.94 -25.36
C ALA A 4 -5.41 -28.04 -26.14
N ALA A 5 -5.47 -28.41 -27.42
CA ALA A 5 -4.30 -28.41 -28.29
C ALA A 5 -3.75 -26.99 -28.54
N LEU A 6 -4.63 -25.99 -28.69
CA LEU A 6 -4.23 -24.59 -28.82
C LEU A 6 -3.62 -24.05 -27.52
N ALA A 7 -4.20 -24.39 -26.37
CA ALA A 7 -3.69 -24.01 -25.05
C ALA A 7 -2.30 -24.61 -24.79
N LEU A 8 -2.07 -25.88 -25.15
CA LEU A 8 -0.76 -26.53 -25.01
C LEU A 8 0.29 -25.89 -25.94
N LEU A 9 -0.10 -25.52 -27.16
CA LEU A 9 0.79 -24.88 -28.13
C LEU A 9 1.18 -23.46 -27.70
N VAL A 10 0.23 -22.69 -27.15
CA VAL A 10 0.49 -21.36 -26.57
C VAL A 10 1.34 -21.47 -25.31
N LEU A 11 1.13 -22.49 -24.47
CA LEU A 11 1.95 -22.72 -23.27
C LEU A 11 3.40 -23.10 -23.65
N VAL A 12 3.58 -23.95 -24.67
CA VAL A 12 4.92 -24.34 -25.18
C VAL A 12 5.64 -23.17 -25.87
N LEU A 13 4.91 -22.31 -26.58
CA LEU A 13 5.44 -21.06 -27.14
C LEU A 13 5.73 -19.99 -26.09
N ALA A 14 4.95 -19.94 -25.00
CA ALA A 14 5.18 -19.01 -23.90
C ALA A 14 6.40 -19.40 -23.05
N ILE A 15 6.69 -20.69 -22.91
CA ILE A 15 7.85 -21.18 -22.14
C ILE A 15 9.15 -21.11 -22.96
N THR A 16 9.09 -21.22 -24.29
CA THR A 16 10.27 -21.11 -25.18
C THR A 16 10.49 -19.70 -25.74
N GLY A 17 9.56 -18.77 -25.53
CA GLY A 17 9.48 -17.48 -26.22
C GLY A 17 9.72 -16.24 -25.38
N VAL A 18 10.48 -16.32 -24.28
CA VAL A 18 10.97 -15.13 -23.58
C VAL A 18 11.99 -14.42 -24.49
N GLY A 19 11.50 -13.61 -25.44
CA GLY A 19 12.32 -12.78 -26.32
C GLY A 19 11.89 -12.66 -27.79
N CYS A 20 10.81 -13.31 -28.25
CA CYS A 20 10.41 -13.20 -29.66
C CYS A 20 9.39 -12.05 -29.86
N PRO A 21 9.69 -11.00 -30.67
CA PRO A 21 8.81 -9.85 -30.92
C PRO A 21 7.40 -10.24 -31.41
N CYS A 22 7.30 -11.41 -32.05
CA CYS A 22 6.06 -11.96 -32.58
C CYS A 22 5.02 -12.31 -31.50
N VAL A 23 5.46 -12.78 -30.32
CA VAL A 23 4.53 -13.13 -29.22
C VAL A 23 3.98 -11.87 -28.56
N ARG A 24 4.82 -10.85 -28.37
CA ARG A 24 4.40 -9.55 -27.81
C ARG A 24 3.37 -8.87 -28.70
N SER A 25 3.64 -8.79 -30.00
CA SER A 25 2.72 -8.20 -30.98
C SER A 25 1.38 -8.94 -31.02
N ALA A 26 1.40 -10.28 -31.03
CA ALA A 26 0.17 -11.08 -31.06
C ALA A 26 -0.68 -10.94 -29.79
N VAL A 27 -0.05 -10.91 -28.60
CA VAL A 27 -0.76 -10.75 -27.32
C VAL A 27 -1.31 -9.34 -27.18
N ASN A 28 -0.51 -8.31 -27.48
CA ASN A 28 -0.97 -6.92 -27.37
C ASN A 28 -2.10 -6.59 -28.35
N ALA A 29 -2.13 -7.23 -29.53
CA ALA A 29 -3.15 -7.01 -30.56
C ALA A 29 -4.49 -7.72 -30.30
N SER A 30 -4.56 -8.68 -29.38
CA SER A 30 -5.77 -9.48 -29.12
C SER A 30 -6.35 -9.26 -27.72
N PRO A 31 -7.39 -8.42 -27.57
CA PRO A 31 -8.08 -8.22 -26.29
C PRO A 31 -8.62 -9.52 -25.68
N GLU A 32 -9.06 -10.48 -26.49
CA GLU A 32 -9.52 -11.80 -26.04
C GLU A 32 -8.41 -12.61 -25.39
N LEU A 33 -7.22 -12.61 -25.99
CA LEU A 33 -6.07 -13.34 -25.44
C LEU A 33 -5.59 -12.71 -24.13
N ARG A 34 -5.59 -11.37 -24.05
CA ARG A 34 -5.25 -10.65 -22.81
C ARG A 34 -6.26 -10.95 -21.71
N TRP A 35 -7.55 -10.89 -22.01
CA TRP A 35 -8.59 -11.29 -21.05
C TRP A 35 -8.39 -12.73 -20.57
N TRP A 36 -8.16 -13.67 -21.50
CA TRP A 36 -7.97 -15.08 -21.15
C TRP A 36 -6.74 -15.29 -20.26
N LEU A 37 -5.61 -14.67 -20.58
CA LEU A 37 -4.39 -14.73 -19.77
C LEU A 37 -4.62 -14.13 -18.37
N PHE A 38 -5.26 -12.97 -18.29
CA PHE A 38 -5.54 -12.32 -17.02
C PHE A 38 -6.50 -13.15 -16.14
N SER A 39 -7.63 -13.59 -16.69
CA SER A 39 -8.64 -14.38 -15.97
C SER A 39 -8.10 -15.69 -15.42
N ASN A 40 -7.23 -16.38 -16.18
CA ASN A 40 -6.71 -17.70 -15.79
C ASN A 40 -5.49 -17.62 -14.86
N PHE A 41 -4.65 -16.59 -15.00
CA PHE A 41 -3.38 -16.53 -14.26
C PHE A 41 -3.30 -15.30 -13.33
N GLY A 42 -3.74 -14.13 -13.80
CA GLY A 42 -3.63 -12.87 -13.06
C GLY A 42 -4.63 -12.74 -11.91
N ALA A 43 -5.91 -13.08 -12.14
CA ALA A 43 -6.98 -12.89 -11.17
C ALA A 43 -6.70 -13.58 -9.82
N SER A 44 -6.11 -14.79 -9.84
CA SER A 44 -5.76 -15.54 -8.63
C SER A 44 -4.66 -14.89 -7.77
N LYS A 45 -3.85 -13.99 -8.36
CA LYS A 45 -2.74 -13.32 -7.68
C LYS A 45 -3.15 -12.02 -7.00
N MET A 46 -4.31 -11.45 -7.36
CA MET A 46 -4.76 -10.16 -6.83
C MET A 46 -4.93 -10.17 -5.32
N CYS A 47 -5.68 -11.13 -4.78
CA CYS A 47 -5.93 -11.19 -3.34
C CYS A 47 -4.64 -11.42 -2.53
N PRO A 48 -3.78 -12.41 -2.87
CA PRO A 48 -2.49 -12.55 -2.22
C PRO A 48 -1.67 -11.24 -2.23
N GLU A 49 -1.58 -10.56 -3.37
CA GLU A 49 -0.79 -9.32 -3.47
C GLU A 49 -1.36 -8.15 -2.69
N MET A 50 -2.69 -8.00 -2.67
CA MET A 50 -3.36 -6.97 -1.88
C MET A 50 -3.18 -7.24 -0.38
N MET A 51 -3.26 -8.50 0.04
CA MET A 51 -3.18 -8.93 1.45
C MET A 51 -1.76 -8.89 2.04
N LYS A 52 -0.74 -8.72 1.19
CA LYS A 52 0.67 -8.65 1.62
C LYS A 52 1.08 -7.29 2.15
N ARG A 53 0.40 -6.20 1.80
CA ARG A 53 0.86 -4.84 2.08
C ARG A 53 -0.27 -3.93 2.58
N GLY A 54 0.08 -3.00 3.45
CA GLY A 54 -0.78 -1.88 3.81
C GLY A 54 -0.79 -0.83 2.70
N VAL A 55 -1.98 -0.40 2.31
CA VAL A 55 -2.20 0.61 1.27
C VAL A 55 -2.08 2.00 1.90
N PRO A 56 -1.12 2.85 1.47
CA PRO A 56 -1.00 4.21 1.97
C PRO A 56 -2.23 5.05 1.63
N LEU A 57 -2.68 5.90 2.56
CA LEU A 57 -3.83 6.76 2.35
C LEU A 57 -3.35 8.18 2.04
N LYS A 58 -3.52 8.59 0.78
CA LYS A 58 -3.16 9.94 0.32
C LYS A 58 -4.42 10.80 0.20
N LEU A 59 -4.70 11.58 1.24
CA LEU A 59 -5.80 12.55 1.23
C LEU A 59 -5.35 13.80 0.48
N GLN A 60 -5.82 14.01 -0.76
CA GLN A 60 -5.42 15.15 -1.60
C GLN A 60 -5.52 16.50 -0.86
N ALA A 61 -6.55 16.68 -0.03
CA ALA A 61 -6.78 17.87 0.78
C ALA A 61 -5.67 18.14 1.82
N LEU A 62 -4.88 17.13 2.18
CA LEU A 62 -3.80 17.21 3.17
C LEU A 62 -2.39 17.18 2.53
N GLY A 63 -2.29 16.95 1.22
CA GLY A 63 -1.03 16.96 0.48
C GLY A 63 -0.66 15.62 -0.14
N ALA A 64 0.61 15.49 -0.54
CA ALA A 64 1.12 14.33 -1.29
C ALA A 64 1.65 13.18 -0.39
N ALA A 65 1.90 13.46 0.88
CA ALA A 65 2.36 12.45 1.83
C ALA A 65 1.18 11.57 2.29
N SER A 66 1.46 10.29 2.51
CA SER A 66 0.53 9.38 3.17
C SER A 66 0.31 9.82 4.61
N VAL A 67 -0.97 9.96 5.00
CA VAL A 67 -1.38 10.35 6.35
C VAL A 67 -1.85 9.16 7.18
N GLY A 68 -1.76 7.95 6.64
CA GLY A 68 -2.26 6.74 7.27
C GLY A 68 -2.26 5.56 6.32
N ARG A 69 -2.82 4.43 6.76
CA ARG A 69 -2.80 3.19 5.96
C ARG A 69 -4.08 2.40 6.15
N PHE A 70 -4.48 1.71 5.09
CA PHE A 70 -5.49 0.66 5.10
C PHE A 70 -4.84 -0.72 4.98
N PHE A 71 -5.23 -1.63 5.85
CA PHE A 71 -4.72 -2.99 5.92
C PHE A 71 -5.85 -3.97 5.58
N PRO A 72 -5.86 -4.52 4.36
CA PRO A 72 -6.85 -5.51 3.97
C PRO A 72 -6.70 -6.77 4.82
N GLN A 73 -7.84 -7.29 5.29
CA GLN A 73 -7.95 -8.48 6.13
C GLN A 73 -8.66 -9.62 5.40
N GLN A 74 -9.57 -9.28 4.49
CA GLN A 74 -10.26 -10.23 3.64
C GLN A 74 -10.24 -9.72 2.20
N CYS A 75 -10.07 -10.66 1.27
CA CYS A 75 -10.17 -10.40 -0.15
C CYS A 75 -10.80 -11.60 -0.84
N ASN A 76 -11.73 -11.33 -1.75
CA ASN A 76 -12.27 -12.30 -2.68
C ASN A 76 -12.34 -11.68 -4.07
N VAL A 77 -11.98 -12.46 -5.08
CA VAL A 77 -12.07 -12.04 -6.49
C VAL A 77 -12.94 -13.04 -7.23
N GLN A 78 -13.96 -12.53 -7.92
CA GLN A 78 -14.79 -13.29 -8.83
C GLN A 78 -14.55 -12.80 -10.26
N VAL A 79 -14.35 -13.74 -11.17
CA VAL A 79 -14.17 -13.45 -12.60
C VAL A 79 -15.51 -13.55 -13.29
N ASP A 80 -15.90 -12.50 -14.01
CA ASP A 80 -17.06 -12.48 -14.89
C ASP A 80 -16.59 -12.51 -16.35
N ASP A 81 -16.57 -13.70 -16.93
CA ASP A 81 -16.17 -13.93 -18.32
C ASP A 81 -17.11 -13.27 -19.34
N ALA A 82 -18.40 -13.15 -19.02
CA ALA A 82 -19.38 -12.57 -19.94
C ALA A 82 -19.14 -11.07 -20.10
N ARG A 83 -18.77 -10.40 -19.01
CA ARG A 83 -18.50 -8.96 -18.99
C ARG A 83 -17.02 -8.61 -19.16
N LYS A 84 -16.15 -9.62 -19.22
CA LYS A 84 -14.68 -9.46 -19.18
C LYS A 84 -14.26 -8.53 -18.03
N ALA A 85 -14.84 -8.79 -16.86
CA ALA A 85 -14.68 -7.96 -15.67
C ALA A 85 -14.31 -8.82 -14.47
N ILE A 86 -13.69 -8.20 -13.46
CA ILE A 86 -13.50 -8.82 -12.16
C ILE A 86 -14.27 -8.06 -11.10
N VAL A 87 -14.86 -8.81 -10.18
CA VAL A 87 -15.50 -8.29 -8.99
C VAL A 87 -14.61 -8.61 -7.81
N MET A 88 -14.00 -7.57 -7.24
CA MET A 88 -13.18 -7.68 -6.05
C MET A 88 -13.99 -7.22 -4.84
N THR A 89 -14.13 -8.10 -3.86
CA THR A 89 -14.65 -7.78 -2.53
C THR A 89 -13.48 -7.71 -1.57
N ALA A 90 -13.35 -6.61 -0.86
CA ALA A 90 -12.27 -6.41 0.12
C ALA A 90 -12.84 -5.84 1.42
N SER A 91 -12.30 -6.26 2.55
CA SER A 91 -12.58 -5.66 3.84
C SER A 91 -11.32 -5.59 4.69
N GLY A 92 -11.25 -4.60 5.58
CA GLY A 92 -10.09 -4.42 6.45
C GLY A 92 -10.25 -3.25 7.41
N THR A 93 -9.16 -2.93 8.09
CA THR A 93 -9.07 -1.82 9.02
C THR A 93 -7.93 -0.89 8.65
N GLY A 94 -8.00 0.35 9.10
CA GLY A 94 -6.94 1.31 8.87
C GLY A 94 -7.02 2.46 9.84
N TYR A 95 -6.10 3.39 9.68
CA TYR A 95 -6.09 4.66 10.41
C TYR A 95 -5.65 5.79 9.50
N ALA A 96 -6.00 7.01 9.89
CA ALA A 96 -5.50 8.24 9.29
C ALA A 96 -5.25 9.29 10.38
N MET A 97 -4.20 10.09 10.20
CA MET A 97 -3.91 11.27 11.00
C MET A 97 -4.54 12.50 10.35
N LEU A 98 -5.46 13.14 11.06
CA LEU A 98 -6.18 14.32 10.60
C LEU A 98 -5.80 15.56 11.43
N PRO A 99 -5.85 16.78 10.88
CA PRO A 99 -5.39 18.00 11.56
C PRO A 99 -6.09 18.35 12.89
N VAL A 100 -7.29 17.82 13.16
CA VAL A 100 -8.10 18.18 14.34
C VAL A 100 -8.38 16.96 15.22
N THR A 101 -8.98 15.92 14.66
CA THR A 101 -9.32 14.69 15.38
C THR A 101 -8.10 13.80 15.65
N ARG A 102 -6.92 14.18 15.13
CA ARG A 102 -5.68 13.39 15.16
C ARG A 102 -5.91 12.00 14.60
N ARG A 103 -5.60 10.95 15.35
CA ARG A 103 -5.76 9.58 14.88
C ARG A 103 -7.23 9.21 14.81
N VAL A 104 -7.66 8.81 13.63
CA VAL A 104 -8.96 8.20 13.39
C VAL A 104 -8.74 6.81 12.83
N GLY A 105 -9.14 5.80 13.58
CA GLY A 105 -9.20 4.44 13.10
C GLY A 105 -10.55 4.16 12.45
N PHE A 106 -10.54 3.36 11.39
CA PHE A 106 -11.74 2.96 10.68
C PHE A 106 -11.67 1.49 10.23
N SER A 107 -12.84 0.92 9.96
CA SER A 107 -12.99 -0.31 9.18
C SER A 107 -13.75 0.02 7.91
N VAL A 108 -13.34 -0.58 6.79
CA VAL A 108 -14.05 -0.44 5.51
C VAL A 108 -14.25 -1.79 4.85
N GLY A 109 -15.47 -2.00 4.34
CA GLY A 109 -15.80 -3.08 3.42
C GLY A 109 -16.25 -2.51 2.08
N MET A 110 -15.82 -3.10 0.98
CA MET A 110 -16.12 -2.60 -0.37
C MET A 110 -16.25 -3.75 -1.37
N THR A 111 -17.08 -3.55 -2.40
CA THR A 111 -17.14 -4.43 -3.57
C THR A 111 -17.02 -3.59 -4.83
N VAL A 112 -15.96 -3.84 -5.60
CA VAL A 112 -15.56 -3.03 -6.75
C VAL A 112 -15.48 -3.91 -7.98
N GLU A 113 -15.97 -3.38 -9.08
CA GLU A 113 -15.78 -3.96 -10.40
C GLU A 113 -14.62 -3.27 -11.11
N TYR A 114 -13.63 -4.06 -11.53
CA TYR A 114 -12.54 -3.61 -12.38
C TYR A 114 -12.66 -4.25 -13.76
N LEU A 115 -12.21 -3.50 -14.78
CA LEU A 115 -11.97 -3.98 -16.13
C LEU A 115 -10.46 -4.17 -16.27
N PRO A 116 -9.95 -5.38 -16.02
CA PRO A 116 -8.53 -5.61 -16.05
C PRO A 116 -8.05 -5.63 -17.50
N ASP A 117 -6.83 -5.15 -17.68
CA ASP A 117 -6.16 -5.17 -18.97
C ASP A 117 -4.66 -5.26 -18.71
N PHE A 118 -3.88 -5.64 -19.71
CA PHE A 118 -2.43 -5.53 -19.60
C PHE A 118 -1.79 -5.26 -20.94
N ARG A 119 -0.52 -4.89 -20.91
CA ARG A 119 0.29 -4.66 -22.10
C ARG A 119 1.72 -5.07 -21.82
N MET A 120 2.33 -5.75 -22.78
CA MET A 120 3.73 -6.16 -22.69
C MET A 120 4.58 -5.25 -23.57
N GLU A 121 5.54 -4.58 -22.96
CA GLU A 121 6.57 -3.79 -23.61
C GLU A 121 7.91 -4.55 -23.58
N ASP A 122 8.99 -3.88 -24.00
CA ASP A 122 10.26 -4.57 -24.21
C ASP A 122 10.95 -5.04 -22.93
N ASP A 123 10.89 -4.23 -21.87
CA ASP A 123 11.52 -4.45 -20.57
C ASP A 123 10.49 -4.59 -19.42
N SER A 124 9.19 -4.47 -19.74
CA SER A 124 8.16 -4.29 -18.73
C SER A 124 6.80 -4.79 -19.17
N MET A 125 5.98 -5.22 -18.20
CA MET A 125 4.58 -5.56 -18.40
C MET A 125 3.72 -4.69 -17.49
N TYR A 126 2.78 -3.96 -18.10
CA TYR A 126 1.84 -3.09 -17.42
C TYR A 126 0.54 -3.83 -17.25
N VAL A 127 0.11 -4.03 -16.01
CA VAL A 127 -1.17 -4.66 -15.66
C VAL A 127 -2.04 -3.61 -14.99
N TRP A 128 -3.21 -3.37 -15.56
CA TRP A 128 -4.17 -2.38 -15.06
C TRP A 128 -5.38 -3.05 -14.45
N GLY A 129 -5.83 -2.53 -13.32
CA GLY A 129 -7.20 -2.69 -12.85
C GLY A 129 -7.97 -1.40 -13.07
N LYS A 130 -8.60 -1.24 -14.24
CA LYS A 130 -9.34 -0.01 -14.56
C LYS A 130 -10.64 -0.01 -13.76
N PHE A 131 -10.82 0.98 -12.88
CA PHE A 131 -12.03 1.09 -12.10
C PHE A 131 -13.25 1.24 -13.03
N ASN A 132 -14.27 0.43 -12.81
CA ASN A 132 -15.54 0.59 -13.52
C ASN A 132 -16.60 1.21 -12.62
N ARG A 133 -16.90 0.55 -11.50
CA ARG A 133 -17.91 0.98 -10.53
C ARG A 133 -17.81 0.25 -9.21
N PHE A 134 -18.45 0.82 -8.19
CA PHE A 134 -18.81 0.06 -7.00
C PHE A 134 -20.05 -0.80 -7.30
N ILE A 135 -19.98 -2.09 -6.97
CA ILE A 135 -21.16 -2.98 -6.97
C ILE A 135 -21.92 -2.78 -5.66
N VAL A 136 -21.18 -2.62 -4.56
CA VAL A 136 -21.71 -2.23 -3.25
C VAL A 136 -20.94 -1.00 -2.80
N PRO A 137 -21.62 0.11 -2.42
CA PRO A 137 -20.95 1.29 -1.88
C PRO A 137 -20.05 0.91 -0.69
N PRO A 138 -18.88 1.54 -0.52
CA PRO A 138 -18.03 1.27 0.62
C PRO A 138 -18.74 1.58 1.94
N GLU A 139 -18.75 0.60 2.84
CA GLU A 139 -19.27 0.79 4.19
C GLU A 139 -18.11 1.14 5.11
N LEU A 140 -18.01 2.42 5.47
CA LEU A 140 -16.99 2.94 6.40
C LEU A 140 -17.57 3.07 7.80
N ARG A 141 -16.90 2.48 8.78
CA ARG A 141 -17.23 2.62 10.22
C ARG A 141 -16.01 3.12 10.96
N ILE A 142 -16.20 4.13 11.81
CA ILE A 142 -15.15 4.64 12.68
C ILE A 142 -15.02 3.70 13.88
N VAL A 143 -13.79 3.24 14.17
CA VAL A 143 -13.50 2.32 15.27
C VAL A 143 -12.81 3.01 16.45
N GLY A 144 -12.17 4.16 16.22
CA GLY A 144 -11.51 4.93 17.27
C GLY A 144 -11.21 6.36 16.83
N VAL A 145 -11.25 7.29 17.78
CA VAL A 145 -10.90 8.71 17.58
C VAL A 145 -10.10 9.17 18.79
N GLU A 146 -8.91 9.71 18.56
CA GLU A 146 -8.02 10.13 19.66
C GLU A 146 -8.61 11.33 20.42
N ASN A 147 -9.13 12.32 19.70
CA ASN A 147 -9.75 13.50 20.29
C ASN A 147 -11.28 13.43 20.20
N ALA A 148 -11.91 12.56 21.00
CA ALA A 148 -13.37 12.37 21.00
C ALA A 148 -14.18 13.61 21.46
N LEU A 149 -13.53 14.58 22.13
CA LEU A 149 -14.15 15.87 22.49
C LEU A 149 -14.49 16.72 21.27
N VAL A 150 -13.88 16.44 20.13
CA VAL A 150 -14.28 17.01 18.84
C VAL A 150 -15.39 16.12 18.30
N ASN A 151 -16.61 16.65 18.21
CA ASN A 151 -17.76 15.93 17.65
C ASN A 151 -17.33 15.37 16.26
N LEU A 152 -17.56 14.09 15.97
CA LEU A 152 -17.27 13.54 14.64
C LEU A 152 -18.09 14.24 13.54
N ALA A 153 -19.22 14.85 13.89
CA ALA A 153 -19.99 15.74 13.02
C ALA A 153 -19.43 17.17 12.94
N THR A 154 -18.32 17.48 13.61
CA THR A 154 -17.62 18.77 13.49
C THR A 154 -17.11 18.88 12.07
N LYS A 155 -17.70 19.79 11.30
CA LYS A 155 -17.23 20.12 9.96
C LYS A 155 -15.81 20.67 10.08
N THR A 156 -14.83 19.90 9.62
CA THR A 156 -13.51 20.47 9.31
C THR A 156 -13.65 21.35 8.06
N PRO A 157 -12.69 22.23 7.76
CA PRO A 157 -12.65 22.92 6.46
C PRO A 157 -12.72 21.96 5.26
N ALA A 158 -12.38 20.68 5.47
CA ALA A 158 -12.41 19.61 4.47
C ALA A 158 -13.70 18.74 4.52
N GLY A 159 -14.67 19.04 5.38
CA GLY A 159 -15.92 18.27 5.57
C GLY A 159 -15.98 17.47 6.87
N ASP A 160 -17.00 16.61 7.00
CA ASP A 160 -17.07 15.59 8.06
C ASP A 160 -15.96 14.55 7.85
N VAL A 161 -15.34 14.10 8.95
CA VAL A 161 -14.33 13.03 9.01
C VAL A 161 -14.74 11.80 8.19
N ALA A 162 -15.98 11.33 8.33
CA ALA A 162 -16.46 10.16 7.60
C ALA A 162 -16.48 10.41 6.09
N THR A 163 -16.87 11.63 5.68
CA THR A 163 -16.87 12.04 4.28
C THR A 163 -15.45 12.21 3.74
N LEU A 164 -14.53 12.80 4.52
CA LEU A 164 -13.14 12.98 4.14
C LEU A 164 -12.41 11.64 3.95
N LEU A 165 -12.60 10.70 4.88
CA LEU A 165 -12.03 9.35 4.79
C LEU A 165 -12.68 8.55 3.66
N GLY A 166 -14.02 8.62 3.54
CA GLY A 166 -14.76 7.98 2.46
C GLY A 166 -14.29 8.45 1.09
N ARG A 167 -14.21 9.76 0.88
CA ARG A 167 -13.65 10.35 -0.36
C ARG A 167 -12.19 9.99 -0.53
N GLY A 168 -11.37 10.06 0.51
CA GLY A 168 -9.96 9.69 0.45
C GLY A 168 -9.73 8.26 -0.05
N ILE A 169 -10.48 7.30 0.49
CA ILE A 169 -10.37 5.88 0.11
C ILE A 169 -10.95 5.66 -1.30
N VAL A 170 -12.09 6.27 -1.60
CA VAL A 170 -12.75 6.14 -2.92
C VAL A 170 -11.98 6.85 -4.02
N GLU A 171 -11.61 8.11 -3.85
CA GLU A 171 -10.96 8.97 -4.86
C GLU A 171 -9.43 8.81 -4.88
N GLY A 172 -8.82 8.40 -3.76
CA GLY A 172 -7.37 8.21 -3.64
C GLY A 172 -6.90 6.84 -4.09
N GLU A 173 -7.60 5.78 -3.66
CA GLU A 173 -7.08 4.42 -3.74
C GLU A 173 -7.86 3.54 -4.73
N ILE A 174 -9.19 3.56 -4.68
CA ILE A 174 -10.01 2.56 -5.38
C ILE A 174 -10.46 3.05 -6.76
N GLY A 175 -10.99 4.27 -6.80
CA GLY A 175 -11.65 4.87 -7.96
C GLY A 175 -10.69 5.29 -9.06
N ARG A 176 -9.38 5.39 -8.76
CA ARG A 176 -8.35 5.61 -9.78
C ARG A 176 -7.96 4.34 -10.52
N GLY A 177 -8.36 3.18 -10.02
CA GLY A 177 -7.76 1.92 -10.43
C GLY A 177 -6.32 1.80 -9.93
N PHE A 178 -5.60 0.83 -10.48
CA PHE A 178 -4.21 0.60 -10.16
C PHE A 178 -3.43 0.16 -11.40
N THR A 179 -2.12 0.36 -11.35
CA THR A 179 -1.16 -0.14 -12.33
C THR A 179 -0.06 -0.90 -11.61
N VAL A 180 0.17 -2.14 -12.03
CA VAL A 180 1.35 -2.91 -11.67
C VAL A 180 2.28 -2.90 -12.88
N VAL A 181 3.50 -2.42 -12.69
CA VAL A 181 4.55 -2.47 -13.70
C VAL A 181 5.52 -3.56 -13.29
N ARG A 182 5.39 -4.73 -13.90
CA ARG A 182 6.34 -5.83 -13.73
C ARG A 182 7.57 -5.57 -14.58
N GLN A 183 8.72 -5.57 -13.96
CA GLN A 183 10.03 -5.41 -14.57
C GLN A 183 10.95 -6.54 -14.12
N ASP A 184 12.10 -6.68 -14.76
CA ASP A 184 13.12 -7.65 -14.34
C ASP A 184 13.64 -7.37 -12.92
N ASP A 185 13.50 -6.12 -12.44
CA ASP A 185 13.96 -5.67 -11.13
C ASP A 185 12.90 -5.74 -10.01
N GLY A 186 11.70 -6.22 -10.32
CA GLY A 186 10.59 -6.36 -9.39
C GLY A 186 9.25 -5.86 -9.93
N ASP A 187 8.24 -5.91 -9.07
CA ASP A 187 6.89 -5.42 -9.38
C ASP A 187 6.69 -4.05 -8.71
N ASP A 188 6.63 -2.98 -9.51
CA ASP A 188 6.23 -1.67 -9.00
C ASP A 188 4.71 -1.54 -8.99
N PHE A 189 4.14 -1.09 -7.87
CA PHE A 189 2.72 -0.81 -7.75
C PHE A 189 2.50 0.69 -7.63
N THR A 190 1.54 1.20 -8.40
CA THR A 190 0.96 2.52 -8.15
C THR A 190 -0.54 2.48 -8.27
N LEU A 191 -1.17 3.41 -7.58
CA LEU A 191 -2.57 3.74 -7.79
C LEU A 191 -2.69 4.60 -9.05
N GLY A 192 -3.85 4.48 -9.70
CA GLY A 192 -4.09 5.13 -10.97
C GLY A 192 -3.65 4.30 -12.16
N HIS A 193 -3.82 4.92 -13.33
CA HIS A 193 -3.49 4.36 -14.62
C HIS A 193 -2.20 5.01 -15.13
N LEU A 194 -1.14 4.23 -15.30
CA LEU A 194 0.08 4.65 -15.99
C LEU A 194 0.12 4.04 -17.38
N GLU A 195 0.42 4.85 -18.38
CA GLU A 195 0.68 4.37 -19.75
C GLU A 195 2.18 4.19 -19.97
N PRO A 196 2.62 3.19 -20.76
CA PRO A 196 4.03 3.08 -21.10
C PRO A 196 4.53 4.34 -21.82
N PRO A 197 5.74 4.83 -21.53
CA PRO A 197 6.79 4.22 -20.69
C PRO A 197 6.81 4.74 -19.23
N GLU A 198 5.71 5.29 -18.72
CA GLU A 198 5.67 5.89 -17.38
C GLU A 198 5.87 4.83 -16.29
N LYS A 199 6.78 5.07 -15.35
CA LYS A 199 7.05 4.17 -14.21
C LYS A 199 6.63 4.83 -12.89
N PRO A 200 6.19 4.04 -11.89
CA PRO A 200 5.93 4.56 -10.55
C PRO A 200 7.13 5.33 -9.99
N LYS A 201 6.88 6.47 -9.36
CA LYS A 201 7.93 7.32 -8.83
C LYS A 201 8.58 6.65 -7.61
N ARG A 202 9.79 6.13 -7.77
CA ARG A 202 10.63 5.65 -6.66
C ARG A 202 11.32 6.84 -5.99
N HIS A 203 11.39 6.82 -4.65
CA HIS A 203 12.08 7.86 -3.88
C HIS A 203 13.60 7.66 -3.84
N PHE A 204 14.06 6.43 -4.06
CA PHE A 204 15.46 6.05 -4.03
C PHE A 204 15.81 5.22 -5.26
N LYS A 205 17.08 5.27 -5.67
CA LYS A 205 17.63 4.25 -6.57
C LYS A 205 17.69 2.93 -5.80
N ARG A 206 17.32 1.85 -6.47
CA ARG A 206 17.41 0.47 -5.96
C ARG A 206 18.88 0.12 -5.63
N GLY A 207 19.10 -0.79 -4.69
CA GLY A 207 20.39 -1.50 -4.61
C GLY A 207 20.61 -2.39 -5.83
N ASP A 208 21.87 -2.75 -6.10
CA ASP A 208 22.18 -3.79 -7.08
C ASP A 208 21.62 -5.13 -6.56
N ASP A 209 21.00 -5.91 -7.43
CA ASP A 209 20.39 -7.23 -7.12
C ASP A 209 19.31 -7.26 -6.02
N HIS A 210 18.76 -6.10 -5.66
CA HIS A 210 17.65 -6.01 -4.71
C HIS A 210 16.29 -5.99 -5.41
N VAL A 211 15.23 -6.47 -4.76
CA VAL A 211 13.83 -6.35 -5.22
C VAL A 211 13.12 -5.30 -4.36
N VAL A 212 12.53 -4.28 -5.00
CA VAL A 212 11.75 -3.25 -4.28
C VAL A 212 10.40 -3.81 -3.86
N LEU A 213 10.08 -3.74 -2.57
CA LEU A 213 8.77 -4.11 -2.02
C LEU A 213 7.82 -2.92 -1.92
N ALA A 214 8.34 -1.76 -1.54
CA ALA A 214 7.56 -0.54 -1.40
C ALA A 214 8.48 0.69 -1.47
N SER A 215 7.97 1.77 -2.06
CA SER A 215 8.56 3.09 -1.94
C SER A 215 7.46 4.14 -1.82
N ASP A 216 7.53 4.99 -0.80
CA ASP A 216 6.50 6.00 -0.54
C ASP A 216 7.02 7.16 0.33
N LEU A 217 6.18 8.18 0.49
CA LEU A 217 6.36 9.31 1.40
C LEU A 217 5.24 9.32 2.43
N THR A 218 5.58 9.31 3.72
CA THR A 218 4.61 9.44 4.83
C THR A 218 4.88 10.67 5.69
N GLU A 219 3.80 11.28 6.20
CA GLU A 219 3.85 12.33 7.21
C GLU A 219 3.58 11.73 8.59
N LEU A 220 4.51 11.95 9.52
CA LEU A 220 4.39 11.58 10.93
C LEU A 220 4.16 12.84 11.77
N LYS A 221 2.92 13.04 12.21
CA LYS A 221 2.56 14.08 13.19
C LYS A 221 3.24 13.81 14.56
N PRO A 222 3.41 14.82 15.43
CA PRO A 222 3.85 14.59 16.80
C PRO A 222 2.99 13.54 17.51
N GLN A 223 3.61 12.70 18.33
CA GLN A 223 2.96 11.57 19.02
C GLN A 223 2.14 10.69 18.06
N SER A 224 2.75 10.34 16.92
CA SER A 224 2.12 9.43 15.96
C SER A 224 3.10 8.38 15.46
N ARG A 225 2.52 7.38 14.81
CA ARG A 225 3.19 6.21 14.26
C ARG A 225 2.60 5.82 12.92
N ASP A 226 3.44 5.29 12.04
CA ASP A 226 3.02 4.58 10.83
C ASP A 226 3.58 3.14 10.82
N TYR A 227 2.78 2.19 10.34
CA TYR A 227 3.11 0.76 10.23
C TYR A 227 3.42 0.44 8.77
N LEU A 228 4.70 0.49 8.39
CA LEU A 228 5.13 0.21 7.02
C LEU A 228 5.17 -1.30 6.81
N GLY A 229 4.50 -1.76 5.75
CA GLY A 229 4.38 -3.18 5.42
C GLY A 229 2.96 -3.74 5.64
N PRO A 230 2.79 -5.04 5.90
CA PRO A 230 3.88 -5.98 6.17
C PRO A 230 4.76 -6.22 4.94
N PHE A 231 6.01 -6.62 5.17
CA PHE A 231 6.98 -6.97 4.15
C PHE A 231 7.25 -8.47 4.27
N GLU A 232 6.98 -9.21 3.20
CA GLU A 232 7.14 -10.67 3.17
C GLU A 232 8.55 -11.04 2.70
N ILE A 233 9.30 -11.74 3.55
CA ILE A 233 10.61 -12.32 3.25
C ILE A 233 10.38 -13.78 2.90
N ASN A 234 10.61 -14.16 1.65
CA ASN A 234 10.32 -15.50 1.13
C ASN A 234 11.51 -16.47 1.23
N ASP A 235 12.73 -15.94 1.13
CA ASP A 235 13.95 -16.72 1.01
C ASP A 235 14.74 -16.78 2.32
N SER A 236 15.28 -17.95 2.64
CA SER A 236 16.24 -18.11 3.72
C SER A 236 17.55 -17.44 3.34
N GLY A 237 18.11 -16.62 4.24
CA GLY A 237 19.36 -15.90 3.94
C GLY A 237 19.15 -14.55 3.25
N ALA A 238 17.92 -14.07 3.13
CA ALA A 238 17.63 -12.71 2.68
C ALA A 238 17.70 -11.69 3.84
N ALA A 239 17.79 -10.42 3.49
CA ALA A 239 17.71 -9.29 4.40
C ALA A 239 16.72 -8.24 3.88
N LEU A 240 16.04 -7.56 4.80
CA LEU A 240 15.25 -6.37 4.50
C LEU A 240 16.17 -5.15 4.56
N PHE A 241 16.36 -4.50 3.42
CA PHE A 241 17.06 -3.23 3.30
C PHE A 241 16.03 -2.11 3.35
N PHE A 242 16.19 -1.19 4.29
CA PHE A 242 15.30 -0.05 4.47
C PHE A 242 16.10 1.24 4.32
N ARG A 243 15.86 1.95 3.21
CA ARG A 243 16.40 3.27 2.95
C ARG A 243 15.33 4.29 3.32
N ALA A 244 15.70 5.31 4.07
CA ALA A 244 14.80 6.38 4.45
C ALA A 244 15.49 7.73 4.39
N LYS A 245 14.73 8.77 4.08
CA LYS A 245 15.11 10.17 4.22
C LYS A 245 14.12 10.83 5.14
N VAL A 246 14.61 11.31 6.28
CA VAL A 246 13.82 11.95 7.32
C VAL A 246 14.02 13.45 7.25
N ASP A 247 12.96 14.17 6.96
CA ASP A 247 12.93 15.63 6.99
C ASP A 247 12.14 16.12 8.21
N ARG A 248 12.61 17.20 8.86
CA ARG A 248 11.93 17.91 9.96
C ARG A 248 11.75 17.15 11.30
N GLY A 249 12.80 16.46 11.75
CA GLY A 249 12.91 15.92 13.12
C GLY A 249 13.39 14.48 13.15
N PRO A 250 13.88 13.97 14.29
CA PRO A 250 14.24 12.56 14.41
C PRO A 250 12.99 11.67 14.42
N VAL A 251 13.12 10.47 13.85
CA VAL A 251 12.07 9.45 13.83
C VAL A 251 12.64 8.17 14.43
N THR A 252 11.94 7.58 15.41
CA THR A 252 12.30 6.27 15.94
C THR A 252 11.72 5.18 15.05
N TYR A 253 12.44 4.09 14.85
CA TYR A 253 11.95 2.92 14.14
C TYR A 253 12.01 1.67 15.00
N ALA A 254 11.13 0.73 14.70
CA ALA A 254 11.09 -0.60 15.29
C ALA A 254 10.74 -1.63 14.21
N VAL A 255 11.36 -2.79 14.25
CA VAL A 255 11.05 -3.92 13.37
C VAL A 255 10.43 -5.02 14.21
N VAL A 256 9.25 -5.49 13.79
CA VAL A 256 8.48 -6.52 14.49
C VAL A 256 7.93 -7.55 13.52
N GLU A 257 7.71 -8.76 13.99
CA GLU A 257 6.93 -9.76 13.24
C GLU A 257 5.50 -9.29 13.03
N ARG A 258 4.86 -9.81 11.97
CA ARG A 258 3.47 -9.49 11.61
C ARG A 258 2.51 -9.72 12.76
N SER A 259 2.64 -10.81 13.51
CA SER A 259 1.78 -11.14 14.65
C SER A 259 1.80 -10.03 15.72
N VAL A 260 2.99 -9.54 16.06
CA VAL A 260 3.19 -8.44 17.02
C VAL A 260 2.70 -7.12 16.43
N GLY A 261 3.06 -6.83 15.17
CA GLY A 261 2.66 -5.60 14.48
C GLY A 261 1.15 -5.47 14.30
N ASP A 262 0.44 -6.56 13.99
CA ASP A 262 -1.02 -6.58 13.84
C ASP A 262 -1.75 -6.32 15.17
N LEU A 263 -1.21 -6.80 16.29
CA LEU A 263 -1.76 -6.50 17.62
C LEU A 263 -1.49 -5.05 18.01
N TRP A 264 -0.26 -4.57 17.75
CA TRP A 264 0.14 -3.21 18.07
C TRP A 264 -0.66 -2.18 17.26
N ARG A 265 -0.83 -2.45 15.97
CA ARG A 265 -1.64 -1.67 15.05
C ARG A 265 -3.11 -1.63 15.46
N ARG A 266 -3.71 -2.76 15.85
CA ARG A 266 -5.12 -2.79 16.30
C ARG A 266 -5.37 -1.87 17.50
N SER A 267 -4.44 -1.82 18.46
CA SER A 267 -4.52 -0.87 19.58
C SER A 267 -4.45 0.58 19.10
N TYR A 268 -3.55 0.86 18.15
CA TYR A 268 -3.41 2.17 17.54
C TYR A 268 -4.68 2.60 16.78
N GLU A 269 -5.28 1.71 15.99
CA GLU A 269 -6.55 1.93 15.28
C GLU A 269 -7.72 2.19 16.23
N ALA A 270 -7.75 1.52 17.39
CA ALA A 270 -8.73 1.80 18.45
C ALA A 270 -8.49 3.14 19.17
N ALA A 271 -7.60 4.00 18.64
CA ALA A 271 -7.20 5.28 19.21
C ALA A 271 -6.69 5.20 20.66
N GLN A 272 -6.20 4.03 21.09
CA GLN A 272 -5.57 3.89 22.40
C GLN A 272 -4.28 4.72 22.46
N PRO A 273 -3.87 5.20 23.65
CA PRO A 273 -2.59 5.88 23.82
C PRO A 273 -1.43 5.08 23.24
N MET A 274 -0.45 5.77 22.65
CA MET A 274 0.74 5.09 22.13
C MET A 274 1.46 4.35 23.25
N ALA A 275 1.59 3.04 23.06
CA ALA A 275 2.31 2.14 23.96
C ALA A 275 3.46 1.46 23.23
N ALA A 276 4.36 0.84 24.01
CA ALA A 276 5.37 -0.07 23.54
C ALA A 276 4.76 -1.26 22.75
N PRO A 277 5.54 -1.93 21.89
CA PRO A 277 5.06 -3.12 21.18
C PRO A 277 4.66 -4.22 22.17
N PRO A 278 3.57 -4.97 21.91
CA PRO A 278 3.09 -6.04 22.78
C PRO A 278 3.93 -7.33 22.65
N GLY A 279 5.19 -7.23 22.23
CA GLY A 279 6.06 -8.34 21.91
C GLY A 279 7.50 -7.91 21.65
N MET A 280 8.34 -8.87 21.24
CA MET A 280 9.77 -8.65 21.02
C MET A 280 10.02 -7.75 19.80
N LEU A 281 10.97 -6.83 19.95
CA LEU A 281 11.55 -6.05 18.86
C LEU A 281 12.69 -6.85 18.24
N LEU A 282 12.68 -6.99 16.92
CA LEU A 282 13.77 -7.60 16.15
C LEU A 282 14.90 -6.60 15.89
N ALA A 283 14.55 -5.33 15.74
CA ALA A 283 15.46 -4.21 15.67
C ALA A 283 14.75 -2.93 16.11
N SER A 284 15.52 -1.95 16.59
CA SER A 284 15.02 -0.61 16.87
C SER A 284 16.14 0.41 16.86
N GLY A 285 15.80 1.66 16.61
CA GLY A 285 16.75 2.76 16.70
C GLY A 285 16.12 4.09 16.36
N THR A 286 16.96 5.10 16.15
CA THR A 286 16.53 6.45 15.76
C THR A 286 17.20 6.81 14.46
N MET A 287 16.40 7.24 13.48
CA MET A 287 16.88 7.91 12.28
C MET A 287 16.98 9.39 12.60
N ALA A 288 18.22 9.90 12.62
CA ALA A 288 18.45 11.33 12.61
C ALA A 288 17.95 11.92 11.29
N GLY A 289 17.66 13.23 11.26
CA GLY A 289 17.30 13.91 10.02
C GLY A 289 18.36 13.70 8.94
N GLY A 290 17.93 13.61 7.68
CA GLY A 290 18.76 13.21 6.54
C GLY A 290 18.50 11.78 6.08
N GLU A 291 19.42 11.22 5.32
CA GLU A 291 19.31 9.86 4.77
C GLU A 291 19.88 8.81 5.73
N ALA A 292 19.17 7.70 5.86
CA ALA A 292 19.55 6.52 6.62
C ALA A 292 19.39 5.27 5.75
N SER A 293 20.35 4.36 5.83
CA SER A 293 20.28 3.04 5.19
C SER A 293 20.44 1.98 6.26
N LEU A 294 19.38 1.21 6.48
CA LEU A 294 19.28 0.18 7.50
C LEU A 294 19.20 -1.20 6.83
N LYS A 295 19.81 -2.20 7.47
CA LYS A 295 19.78 -3.59 7.02
C LYS A 295 19.32 -4.46 8.18
N PHE A 296 18.28 -5.26 7.93
CA PHE A 296 17.71 -6.18 8.90
C PHE A 296 17.87 -7.61 8.39
N PRO A 297 18.80 -8.41 8.94
CA PRO A 297 18.88 -9.83 8.63
C PRO A 297 17.67 -10.52 9.28
N LEU A 298 16.65 -10.80 8.48
CA LEU A 298 15.39 -11.39 8.95
C LEU A 298 15.27 -12.81 8.42
N GLU A 299 14.66 -13.69 9.20
CA GLU A 299 14.29 -15.02 8.72
C GLU A 299 13.10 -14.93 7.76
N ARG A 300 12.74 -16.06 7.15
CA ARG A 300 11.53 -16.13 6.32
C ARG A 300 10.31 -15.80 7.18
N GLY A 301 9.50 -14.83 6.74
CA GLY A 301 8.38 -14.34 7.52
C GLY A 301 7.76 -13.07 6.96
N SER A 302 6.85 -12.46 7.73
CA SER A 302 6.27 -11.15 7.40
C SER A 302 6.55 -10.17 8.52
N TYR A 303 7.01 -8.97 8.20
CA TYR A 303 7.51 -8.00 9.17
C TYR A 303 6.95 -6.60 8.93
N TYR A 304 6.76 -5.84 10.01
CA TYR A 304 6.49 -4.41 9.93
C TYR A 304 7.75 -3.63 10.25
N VAL A 305 7.99 -2.57 9.49
CA VAL A 305 8.87 -1.47 9.92
C VAL A 305 7.95 -0.38 10.46
N VAL A 306 7.97 -0.20 11.76
CA VAL A 306 7.15 0.80 12.45
C VAL A 306 7.99 2.05 12.63
N VAL A 307 7.49 3.20 12.18
CA VAL A 307 8.15 4.49 12.33
C VAL A 307 7.31 5.40 13.22
N GLU A 308 7.96 6.13 14.11
CA GLU A 308 7.33 6.91 15.17
C GLU A 308 7.94 8.31 15.27
N ASN A 309 7.08 9.30 15.40
CA ASN A 309 7.47 10.64 15.81
C ASN A 309 7.07 10.84 17.26
N GLN A 310 8.07 10.79 18.15
CA GLN A 310 7.90 10.96 19.59
C GLN A 310 8.00 12.43 20.04
N ALA A 311 8.04 13.38 19.10
CA ALA A 311 7.98 14.80 19.44
C ALA A 311 6.70 15.09 20.25
N PRO A 312 6.78 15.97 21.26
CA PRO A 312 5.63 16.35 22.05
C PRO A 312 4.59 17.01 21.15
N ALA A 313 3.33 16.58 21.28
CA ALA A 313 2.23 17.21 20.57
C ALA A 313 1.91 18.58 21.20
N ALA A 314 1.53 19.55 20.38
CA ALA A 314 1.12 20.85 20.90
C ALA A 314 -0.11 20.68 21.82
N PHE A 315 -0.04 21.27 23.01
CA PHE A 315 -1.12 21.27 24.00
C PHE A 315 -2.16 22.33 23.61
N ALA A 316 -3.40 21.90 23.34
CA ALA A 316 -4.51 22.79 22.98
C ALA A 316 -5.76 22.50 23.85
N PRO A 317 -5.75 22.90 25.13
CA PRO A 317 -6.76 22.47 26.12
C PRO A 317 -8.18 22.99 25.87
N LEU A 318 -8.37 23.93 24.94
CA LEU A 318 -9.66 24.60 24.69
C LEU A 318 -9.98 24.74 23.18
N GLY A 319 -9.38 23.91 22.33
CA GLY A 319 -9.52 24.04 20.87
C GLY A 319 -8.85 25.30 20.29
N VAL A 320 -8.18 26.09 21.12
CA VAL A 320 -7.31 27.19 20.72
C VAL A 320 -5.93 26.60 20.46
N THR A 321 -5.56 26.45 19.19
CA THR A 321 -4.19 26.16 18.79
C THR A 321 -3.30 27.31 19.23
N LEU A 322 -2.52 27.10 20.28
CA LEU A 322 -1.35 27.94 20.57
C LEU A 322 -0.39 27.80 19.37
N PRO A 323 0.33 28.87 18.97
CA PRO A 323 1.23 28.86 17.83
C PRO A 323 2.54 28.14 18.16
N VAL A 324 2.46 26.96 18.78
CA VAL A 324 3.59 26.04 18.89
C VAL A 324 3.60 25.25 17.57
N PRO A 325 4.61 25.43 16.71
CA PRO A 325 4.66 24.67 15.47
C PRO A 325 4.76 23.18 15.80
N GLU A 326 3.73 22.41 15.44
CA GLU A 326 3.79 20.95 15.48
C GLU A 326 4.87 20.49 14.50
N THR A 327 5.95 19.90 15.01
CA THR A 327 7.04 19.38 14.19
C THR A 327 6.64 18.02 13.60
N SER A 328 5.88 18.07 12.51
CA SER A 328 5.62 16.90 11.69
C SER A 328 6.91 16.49 10.98
N ALA A 329 7.26 15.22 11.06
CA ALA A 329 8.37 14.63 10.33
C ALA A 329 7.86 14.04 9.01
N TYR A 330 8.64 14.17 7.94
CA TYR A 330 8.35 13.55 6.65
C TYR A 330 9.36 12.45 6.41
N VAL A 331 8.90 11.25 6.07
CA VAL A 331 9.75 10.09 5.82
C VAL A 331 9.50 9.60 4.40
N SER A 332 10.44 9.87 3.50
CA SER A 332 10.51 9.15 2.22
C SER A 332 11.23 7.83 2.47
N TYR A 333 10.71 6.70 2.00
CA TYR A 333 11.39 5.41 2.19
C TYR A 333 11.37 4.50 0.95
N SER A 334 12.28 3.53 0.95
CA SER A 334 12.32 2.35 0.08
C SER A 334 12.57 1.12 0.96
N ALA A 335 11.72 0.12 0.83
CA ALA A 335 11.89 -1.19 1.45
C ALA A 335 12.23 -2.19 0.34
N GLU A 336 13.36 -2.89 0.49
CA GLU A 336 13.93 -3.76 -0.53
C GLU A 336 14.34 -5.10 0.09
N ILE A 337 14.25 -6.19 -0.67
CA ILE A 337 14.81 -7.50 -0.30
C ILE A 337 16.06 -7.73 -1.13
N GLY A 338 17.12 -8.21 -0.49
CA GLY A 338 18.32 -8.70 -1.16
C GLY A 338 19.02 -9.76 -0.33
N ASP A 339 20.09 -10.31 -0.86
CA ASP A 339 20.92 -11.28 -0.16
C ASP A 339 21.61 -10.66 1.06
N ARG A 340 21.85 -11.49 2.08
CA ARG A 340 22.58 -11.12 3.31
C ARG A 340 24.04 -10.80 3.07
#